data_AF-A0A414SK12-F1
#
_entry.id   AF-A0A414SK12-F1
#
_cell.length_a   1.000
_cell.length_b   1.000
_cell.length_c   1.000
_cell.angle_alpha   90.00
_cell.angle_beta   90.00
_cell.angle_gamma   90.00
#
_symmetry.space_group_name_H-M   'P 1'
#
loop_
_entity.id
_entity.type
_entity.pdbx_description
1 polymer ?
#
loop_
_entity_poly.entity_id
_entity_poly.type
_entity_poly.pdbx_seq_one_letter_code
_entity_poly.pdbx_strand_id
1 'polypeptide(L)'
;MSINVQNIDLSKMKKWTPESILKKKRIESGFTQKQVADILGISLRQWQRYEKDDDLSCVTFQMGVNICELLNIDVYTYVTPLNDILEHNLATPGEVEESTKREIINKFKGEM
;
A
#
# COMPACT_ATOMS: atom_id res chain seq x y z
N MET A 1 25.41 -12.26 19.48
CA MET A 1 25.55 -13.29 18.42
C MET A 1 25.19 -12.64 17.10
N SER A 2 26.16 -12.44 16.22
CA SER A 2 25.93 -11.81 14.91
C SER A 2 25.43 -12.87 13.93
N ILE A 3 24.24 -12.69 13.36
CA ILE A 3 23.71 -13.58 12.33
C ILE A 3 24.49 -13.34 11.03
N ASN A 4 24.99 -14.42 10.42
CA ASN A 4 25.73 -14.38 9.15
C ASN A 4 24.74 -14.22 7.98
N VAL A 5 24.74 -13.03 7.38
CA VAL A 5 23.80 -12.59 6.33
C VAL A 5 23.98 -13.32 4.99
N GLN A 6 25.10 -14.04 4.80
CA GLN A 6 25.44 -14.67 3.51
C GLN A 6 24.71 -16.00 3.23
N ASN A 7 23.97 -16.55 4.20
CA ASN A 7 23.20 -17.80 4.04
C ASN A 7 21.68 -17.58 3.91
N ILE A 8 21.24 -16.34 3.69
CA ILE A 8 19.83 -16.04 3.46
C ILE A 8 19.54 -16.29 1.98
N ASP A 9 18.94 -17.44 1.70
CA ASP A 9 18.41 -17.79 0.39
C ASP A 9 17.23 -16.88 0.04
N LEU A 10 17.52 -15.78 -0.67
CA LEU A 10 16.55 -14.78 -1.12
C LEU A 10 15.47 -15.37 -2.03
N SER A 11 15.67 -16.57 -2.59
CA SER A 11 14.63 -17.27 -3.36
C SER A 11 13.51 -17.86 -2.50
N LYS A 12 13.77 -18.00 -1.18
CA LYS A 12 12.79 -18.43 -0.16
C LYS A 12 12.09 -17.27 0.54
N MET A 13 12.45 -16.01 0.25
CA MET A 13 11.56 -14.89 0.55
C MET A 13 10.34 -15.03 -0.34
N LYS A 14 9.31 -15.66 0.24
CA LYS A 14 7.93 -15.71 -0.20
C LYS A 14 7.63 -14.59 -1.19
N LYS A 15 7.51 -14.97 -2.47
CA LYS A 15 6.98 -14.15 -3.56
C LYS A 15 5.84 -13.31 -2.98
N TRP A 16 6.01 -11.98 -2.89
CA TRP A 16 5.00 -11.06 -2.38
C TRP A 16 3.77 -11.20 -3.28
N THR A 17 2.79 -11.96 -2.84
CA THR A 17 1.43 -11.85 -3.34
C THR A 17 0.78 -10.84 -2.42
N PRO A 18 0.62 -9.56 -2.83
CA PRO A 18 -0.12 -8.62 -2.02
C PRO A 18 -1.55 -9.15 -1.97
N GLU A 19 -1.99 -9.62 -0.81
CA GLU A 19 -3.41 -9.50 -0.53
C GLU A 19 -3.65 -7.99 -0.44
N SER A 20 -4.37 -7.45 -1.41
CA SER A 20 -4.65 -6.01 -1.48
C SER A 20 -5.20 -5.51 -0.14
N ILE A 21 -4.76 -4.33 0.28
CA ILE A 21 -5.21 -3.69 1.52
C ILE A 21 -6.73 -3.58 1.50
N LEU A 22 -7.32 -3.23 0.35
CA LEU A 22 -8.77 -3.19 0.15
C LEU A 22 -9.44 -4.55 0.40
N LYS A 23 -8.89 -5.66 -0.13
CA LYS A 23 -9.44 -7.00 0.10
C LYS A 23 -9.41 -7.38 1.56
N LYS A 24 -8.26 -7.17 2.20
CA LYS A 24 -8.04 -7.50 3.61
C LYS A 24 -9.04 -6.75 4.49
N LYS A 25 -9.12 -5.42 4.33
CA LYS A 25 -10.00 -4.54 5.12
C LYS A 25 -11.47 -4.83 4.89
N ARG A 26 -11.87 -5.15 3.65
CA ARG A 26 -13.23 -5.61 3.33
C ARG A 26 -13.59 -6.89 4.11
N ILE A 27 -12.71 -7.89 4.12
CA ILE A 27 -12.93 -9.15 4.84
C ILE A 27 -13.00 -8.91 6.35
N GLU A 28 -12.11 -8.09 6.90
CA GLU A 28 -12.12 -7.70 8.32
C GLU A 28 -13.42 -6.98 8.71
N SER A 29 -13.99 -6.21 7.79
CA SER A 29 -15.27 -5.51 7.98
C SER A 29 -16.51 -6.40 7.77
N GLY A 30 -16.31 -7.67 7.38
CA GLY A 30 -17.40 -8.63 7.16
C GLY A 30 -18.23 -8.40 5.90
N PHE A 31 -17.77 -7.54 4.97
CA PHE A 31 -18.51 -7.23 3.76
C PHE A 31 -18.17 -8.16 2.60
N THR A 32 -19.19 -8.53 1.82
CA THR A 32 -19.00 -9.11 0.49
C THR A 32 -18.65 -8.03 -0.53
N GLN A 33 -18.01 -8.40 -1.64
CA GLN A 33 -17.72 -7.47 -2.74
C GLN A 33 -18.97 -6.78 -3.28
N LYS A 34 -20.09 -7.50 -3.33
CA LYS A 34 -21.37 -6.95 -3.81
C LYS A 34 -21.93 -5.92 -2.84
N GLN A 35 -21.90 -6.20 -1.53
CA GLN A 35 -22.33 -5.22 -0.51
C GLN A 35 -21.51 -3.94 -0.57
N VAL A 36 -20.18 -4.03 -0.70
CA VAL A 36 -19.35 -2.83 -0.85
C VAL A 36 -19.73 -2.03 -2.09
N ALA A 37 -19.91 -2.71 -3.24
CA ALA A 37 -20.31 -2.05 -4.48
C ALA A 37 -21.69 -1.37 -4.34
N ASP A 38 -22.65 -2.05 -3.72
CA ASP A 38 -24.01 -1.54 -3.50
C ASP A 38 -24.00 -0.32 -2.54
N ILE A 39 -23.20 -0.35 -1.47
CA ILE A 39 -23.04 0.77 -0.51
C ILE A 39 -22.41 1.99 -1.17
N LEU A 40 -21.36 1.78 -1.98
CA LEU A 40 -20.64 2.85 -2.67
C LEU A 40 -21.37 3.35 -3.92
N GLY A 41 -22.46 2.70 -4.34
CA GLY A 41 -23.20 3.06 -5.54
C GLY A 41 -22.41 2.83 -6.84
N ILE A 42 -21.54 1.82 -6.88
CA ILE A 42 -20.73 1.47 -8.05
C ILE A 42 -21.04 0.06 -8.56
N SER A 43 -20.60 -0.26 -9.77
CA SER A 43 -20.73 -1.64 -10.26
C SER A 43 -19.77 -2.59 -9.56
N LEU A 44 -20.18 -3.86 -9.39
CA LEU A 44 -19.32 -4.92 -8.86
C LEU A 44 -17.98 -5.01 -9.61
N ARG A 45 -17.99 -4.83 -10.93
CA ARG A 45 -16.79 -4.87 -11.77
C ARG A 45 -15.81 -3.75 -11.43
N GLN A 46 -16.30 -2.55 -11.11
CA GLN A 46 -15.44 -1.45 -10.66
C GLN A 46 -14.79 -1.79 -9.33
N TRP A 47 -15.57 -2.27 -8.35
CA TRP A 47 -15.03 -2.69 -7.06
C TRP A 47 -13.98 -3.80 -7.21
N GLN A 48 -14.26 -4.82 -8.02
CA GLN A 48 -13.32 -5.91 -8.29
C GLN A 48 -12.01 -5.44 -8.91
N ARG A 49 -12.05 -4.42 -9.77
CA ARG A 49 -10.83 -3.81 -10.33
C ARG A 49 -10.02 -3.10 -9.24
N TYR A 50 -10.67 -2.26 -8.43
CA TYR A 50 -9.99 -1.57 -7.32
C TYR A 50 -9.35 -2.58 -6.36
N GLU A 51 -10.09 -3.61 -5.96
CA GLU A 51 -9.57 -4.65 -5.07
C GLU A 51 -8.45 -5.50 -5.71
N LYS A 52 -8.44 -5.66 -7.04
CA LYS A 52 -7.40 -6.43 -7.75
C LYS A 52 -6.08 -5.65 -7.86
N ASP A 53 -6.18 -4.39 -8.23
CA ASP A 53 -5.01 -3.56 -8.52
C ASP A 53 -4.51 -2.81 -7.26
N ASP A 54 -5.31 -2.82 -6.18
CA ASP A 54 -5.11 -2.06 -4.93
C ASP A 54 -4.83 -0.57 -5.17
N ASP A 55 -5.41 -0.05 -6.24
CA ASP A 55 -5.13 1.27 -6.77
C ASP A 55 -6.39 2.14 -6.78
N LEU A 56 -6.28 3.29 -6.10
CA LEU A 56 -7.30 4.34 -6.02
C LEU A 56 -6.90 5.61 -6.79
N SER A 57 -5.78 5.62 -7.52
CA SER A 57 -5.30 6.77 -8.31
C SER A 57 -6.31 7.27 -9.35
N CYS A 58 -7.11 6.34 -9.89
CA CYS A 58 -8.07 6.60 -10.95
C CYS A 58 -9.48 6.89 -10.44
N VAL A 59 -9.70 6.91 -9.11
CA VAL A 59 -11.01 7.28 -8.55
C VAL A 59 -11.07 8.78 -8.25
N THR A 60 -12.27 9.35 -8.31
CA THR A 60 -12.50 10.70 -7.80
C THR A 60 -12.14 10.77 -6.32
N PHE A 61 -11.63 11.90 -5.85
CA PHE A 61 -11.27 12.10 -4.44
C PHE A 61 -12.39 11.69 -3.47
N GLN A 62 -13.63 12.12 -3.74
CA GLN A 62 -14.79 11.78 -2.91
C GLN A 62 -15.02 10.26 -2.81
N MET A 63 -14.92 9.53 -3.92
CA MET A 63 -15.01 8.07 -3.92
C MET A 63 -13.88 7.43 -3.11
N GLY A 64 -12.65 7.94 -3.24
CA GLY A 64 -11.51 7.47 -2.45
C GLY A 64 -11.74 7.63 -0.94
N VAL A 65 -12.24 8.79 -0.51
CA VAL A 65 -12.61 9.06 0.89
C VAL A 65 -13.73 8.11 1.35
N ASN A 66 -14.80 7.94 0.56
CA ASN A 66 -15.91 7.04 0.91
C ASN A 66 -15.44 5.58 1.07
N ILE A 67 -14.52 5.12 0.21
CA ILE A 67 -13.92 3.78 0.32
C ILE A 67 -13.13 3.67 1.62
N CYS A 68 -12.30 4.66 1.93
CA CYS A 68 -11.49 4.69 3.15
C CYS A 68 -12.36 4.71 4.41
N GLU A 69 -13.42 5.52 4.41
CA GLU A 69 -14.39 5.61 5.50
C GLU A 69 -15.12 4.27 5.71
N LEU A 70 -15.65 3.67 4.63
CA LEU A 70 -16.38 2.40 4.68
C LEU A 70 -15.53 1.25 5.22
N LEU A 71 -14.24 1.23 4.87
CA LEU A 71 -13.32 0.15 5.22
C LEU A 71 -12.43 0.47 6.43
N ASN A 72 -12.63 1.62 7.07
CA ASN A 72 -11.80 2.11 8.16
C ASN A 72 -10.30 2.04 7.83
N ILE A 73 -9.95 2.63 6.68
CA ILE A 73 -8.59 2.81 6.18
C ILE A 73 -8.20 4.27 6.36
N ASP A 74 -6.98 4.51 6.82
CA ASP A 74 -6.45 5.87 6.85
C ASP A 74 -6.22 6.36 5.41
N VAL A 75 -6.82 7.50 5.06
CA VAL A 75 -6.73 8.12 3.72
C VAL A 75 -5.28 8.34 3.31
N TYR A 76 -4.39 8.66 4.26
CA TYR A 76 -2.97 8.87 3.99
C TYR A 76 -2.25 7.61 3.50
N THR A 77 -2.85 6.42 3.63
CA THR A 77 -2.33 5.18 3.02
C THR A 77 -2.22 5.28 1.50
N TYR A 78 -3.11 6.06 0.87
CA TYR A 78 -3.20 6.18 -0.60
C TYR A 78 -2.80 7.57 -1.11
N VAL A 79 -2.46 8.51 -0.22
CA VAL A 79 -1.98 9.83 -0.60
C VAL A 79 -0.47 9.79 -0.56
N THR A 80 0.18 10.11 -1.68
CA THR A 80 1.63 10.30 -1.69
C THR A 80 1.95 11.50 -0.79
N PRO A 81 2.77 11.33 0.27
CA PRO A 81 3.20 12.43 1.11
C PRO A 81 3.84 13.53 0.26
N LEU A 82 3.60 14.79 0.62
CA LEU A 82 4.26 15.93 -0.04
C LEU A 82 5.79 15.81 0.03
N ASN A 83 6.32 15.20 1.09
CA ASN A 83 7.75 14.96 1.24
C ASN A 83 8.28 14.03 0.14
N ASP A 84 7.59 12.94 -0.20
CA ASP A 84 7.99 12.02 -1.27
C ASP A 84 7.99 12.74 -2.63
N ILE A 85 7.03 13.65 -2.86
CA ILE A 85 6.97 14.48 -4.07
C ILE A 85 8.13 15.48 -4.10
N LEU A 86 8.43 16.12 -2.97
CA LEU A 86 9.50 17.11 -2.86
C LEU A 86 10.89 16.46 -2.98
N GLU A 87 11.10 15.30 -2.34
CA GLU A 87 12.32 14.51 -2.47
C GLU A 87 12.52 14.05 -3.91
N HIS A 88 11.49 13.56 -4.61
CA HIS A 88 11.62 13.16 -6.01
C HIS A 88 11.88 14.33 -6.99
N ASN A 89 11.38 15.53 -6.70
CA ASN A 89 11.47 16.67 -7.61
C ASN A 89 12.63 17.64 -7.30
N LEU A 90 13.17 17.62 -6.08
CA LEU A 90 14.27 18.51 -5.66
C LEU A 90 15.59 17.77 -5.46
N ALA A 91 15.58 16.45 -5.31
CA ALA A 91 16.80 15.66 -5.17
C ALA A 91 17.32 15.23 -6.55
N THR A 92 18.64 15.28 -6.71
CA THR A 92 19.28 14.65 -7.87
C THR A 92 19.15 13.13 -7.76
N PRO A 93 19.15 12.36 -8.87
CA PRO A 93 18.95 10.91 -8.82
C PRO A 93 19.88 10.15 -7.85
N GLY A 94 21.08 10.68 -7.59
CA GLY A 94 22.02 10.10 -6.63
C GLY A 94 21.62 10.27 -5.17
N GLU A 95 20.93 11.36 -4.81
CA GLU A 95 20.52 11.66 -3.45
C GLU A 95 19.31 10.82 -3.00
N VAL A 96 18.39 10.52 -3.94
CA VAL A 96 17.21 9.66 -3.69
C VAL A 96 17.64 8.20 -3.40
N GLU A 97 18.64 7.68 -4.12
CA GLU A 97 19.13 6.33 -3.87
C GLU A 97 19.73 6.17 -2.46
N GLU A 98 20.35 7.23 -1.96
CA GLU A 98 21.08 7.20 -0.71
C GLU A 98 20.16 7.39 0.51
N SER A 99 19.09 8.18 0.39
CA SER A 99 18.03 8.27 1.40
C SER A 99 17.25 6.95 1.53
N THR A 100 16.85 6.35 0.40
CA THR A 100 16.10 5.09 0.38
C THR A 100 16.90 3.94 1.01
N LYS A 101 18.21 3.84 0.71
CA LYS A 101 19.12 2.87 1.34
C LYS A 101 19.18 3.05 2.86
N ARG A 102 19.19 4.29 3.36
CA ARG A 102 19.25 4.60 4.80
C ARG A 102 17.94 4.26 5.52
N GLU A 103 16.78 4.53 4.92
CA GLU A 103 15.48 4.16 5.49
C GLU A 103 15.32 2.65 5.63
N ILE A 104 15.68 1.89 4.59
CA ILE A 104 15.64 0.42 4.63
C ILE A 104 16.53 -0.09 5.77
N ILE A 105 17.76 0.41 5.89
CA ILE A 105 18.70 0.02 6.96
C ILE A 105 18.13 0.34 8.35
N ASN A 106 17.50 1.51 8.53
CA ASN A 106 16.95 1.92 9.81
C ASN A 106 15.72 1.08 10.20
N LYS A 107 14.85 0.75 9.22
CA LYS A 107 13.71 -0.14 9.44
C LYS A 107 14.14 -1.54 9.88
N PHE A 108 15.18 -2.09 9.25
CA PHE A 108 15.75 -3.38 9.66
C PHE A 108 16.50 -3.34 11.00
N LYS A 109 17.01 -2.18 11.42
CA LYS A 109 17.65 -2.01 12.74
C LYS A 109 16.66 -1.77 13.89
N GLY A 110 15.46 -1.26 13.59
CA GLY A 110 14.41 -0.97 14.59
C GLY A 110 13.49 -2.14 14.93
N GLU A 111 13.55 -3.24 14.17
CA GLU A 111 12.75 -4.46 14.38
C GLU A 111 13.49 -5.56 15.19
N MET A 112 14.63 -5.25 15.82
CA MET A 112 15.31 -6.13 16.80
C MET A 112 15.23 -5.59 18.23
#